data_AF-A0A534A439-F1
#
_entry.id   AF-A0A534A439-F1
#
_cell.length_a   1.000
_cell.length_b   1.000
_cell.length_c   1.000
_cell.angle_alpha   90.00
_cell.angle_beta   90.00
_cell.angle_gamma   90.00
#
_symmetry.space_group_name_H-M   'P 1'
#
loop_
_entity.id
_entity.type
_entity.pdbx_description
1 polymer ?
#
loop_
_entity_poly.entity_id
_entity_poly.type
_entity_poly.pdbx_seq_one_letter_code
_entity_poly.pdbx_strand_id
1 'polypeptide(L)'
;MARFVATEYIVLLTLAIFLVAFLYSSVGHAGASGYIAVMSLAGLTPATIKPVALTLNIVVALIGTCQFWRAGHFSWRLFWPFAILSIPLAFVGGYVNLPTHVFKLLVG
;
A
#
# COMPACT_ATOMS: atom_id res chain seq x y z
N MET A 1 14.56 -30.71 -7.71
CA MET A 1 15.10 -29.92 -6.57
C MET A 1 14.81 -28.42 -6.71
N ALA A 2 15.38 -27.72 -7.70
CA ALA A 2 15.26 -26.25 -7.83
C ALA A 2 13.82 -25.70 -7.96
N ARG A 3 12.93 -26.45 -8.62
CA ARG A 3 11.52 -26.06 -8.78
C ARG A 3 10.73 -26.06 -7.47
N PHE A 4 11.06 -26.98 -6.54
CA PHE A 4 10.40 -27.08 -5.23
C PHE A 4 10.79 -25.89 -4.34
N VAL A 5 12.09 -25.58 -4.28
CA VAL A 5 12.62 -24.42 -3.54
C VAL A 5 12.01 -23.10 -4.03
N ALA A 6 11.82 -22.94 -5.34
CA ALA A 6 11.17 -21.77 -5.91
C ALA A 6 9.69 -21.66 -5.49
N THR A 7 8.96 -22.78 -5.45
CA THR A 7 7.56 -22.78 -4.99
C THR A 7 7.45 -22.45 -3.51
N GLU A 8 8.28 -23.06 -2.65
CA GLU A 8 8.31 -22.78 -1.21
C GLU A 8 8.58 -21.30 -0.93
N TYR A 9 9.54 -20.72 -1.64
CA TYR A 9 9.86 -19.30 -1.55
C TYR A 9 8.67 -18.40 -1.91
N ILE A 10 7.99 -18.67 -3.04
CA ILE A 10 6.82 -17.91 -3.47
C ILE A 10 5.69 -18.01 -2.44
N VAL A 11 5.45 -19.21 -1.88
CA VAL A 11 4.44 -19.43 -0.86
C VAL A 11 4.74 -18.62 0.41
N LEU A 12 5.99 -18.67 0.89
CA LEU A 12 6.41 -17.90 2.08
C LEU A 12 6.27 -16.39 1.86
N LEU A 13 6.70 -15.89 0.69
CA LEU A 13 6.57 -14.48 0.33
C LEU A 13 5.09 -14.05 0.29
N THR A 14 4.24 -14.86 -0.33
CA THR A 14 2.81 -14.60 -0.43
C THR A 14 2.14 -14.58 0.94
N LEU A 15 2.47 -15.54 1.81
CA LEU A 15 1.96 -15.58 3.18
C LEU A 15 2.40 -14.38 4.00
N ALA A 16 3.66 -13.95 3.87
CA ALA A 16 4.17 -12.77 4.57
C ALA A 16 3.43 -11.49 4.12
N ILE A 17 3.27 -11.30 2.81
CA ILE A 17 2.53 -10.15 2.26
C ILE A 17 1.06 -10.20 2.71
N PHE A 18 0.44 -11.38 2.65
CA PHE A 18 -0.94 -11.59 3.10
C PHE A 18 -1.12 -11.23 4.58
N LEU A 19 -0.20 -11.68 5.45
CA LEU A 19 -0.26 -11.40 6.87
C LEU A 19 -0.14 -9.89 7.15
N VAL A 20 0.77 -9.19 6.47
CA VAL A 20 0.89 -7.73 6.58
C VAL A 20 -0.41 -7.05 6.12
N ALA A 21 -0.94 -7.42 4.95
CA ALA A 21 -2.17 -6.84 4.42
C ALA A 21 -3.38 -7.10 5.34
N PHE A 22 -3.45 -8.28 5.95
CA PHE A 22 -4.47 -8.64 6.92
C PHE A 22 -4.40 -7.78 8.18
N LEU A 23 -3.21 -7.60 8.75
CA LEU A 23 -3.00 -6.76 9.94
C LEU A 23 -3.36 -5.30 9.65
N TYR A 24 -2.91 -4.77 8.51
CA TYR A 24 -3.24 -3.43 8.06
C TYR A 24 -4.75 -3.24 7.86
N SER A 25 -5.43 -4.23 7.26
CA SER A 25 -6.89 -4.18 7.08
C SER A 25 -7.65 -4.25 8.40
N SER A 26 -7.14 -5.00 9.38
CA SER A 26 -7.77 -5.17 10.69
C SER A 26 -7.84 -3.85 11.48
N VAL A 27 -6.83 -3.00 11.33
CA VAL A 27 -6.78 -1.66 11.95
C VAL A 27 -7.31 -0.57 11.00
N GLY A 28 -7.51 -0.88 9.71
CA GLY A 28 -7.87 0.09 8.67
C GLY A 28 -6.72 0.98 8.23
N HIS A 29 -5.46 0.58 8.50
CA HIS A 29 -4.27 1.36 8.18
C HIS A 29 -3.76 1.02 6.77
N ALA A 30 -4.06 1.87 5.79
CA ALA A 30 -3.53 1.74 4.42
C ALA A 30 -2.06 2.21 4.32
N GLY A 31 -1.17 1.53 5.05
CA GLY A 31 0.27 1.75 4.99
C GLY A 31 0.93 0.91 3.90
N ALA A 32 1.91 1.46 3.18
CA ALA A 32 2.66 0.72 2.16
C ALA A 32 3.94 0.03 2.69
N SER A 33 4.44 0.49 3.83
CA SER A 33 5.78 0.17 4.32
C SER A 33 6.01 -1.32 4.57
N GLY A 34 5.05 -2.04 5.15
CA GLY A 34 5.22 -3.45 5.52
C GLY A 34 5.48 -4.38 4.34
N TYR A 35 4.63 -4.35 3.30
CA TYR A 35 4.83 -5.21 2.12
C TYR A 35 5.94 -4.67 1.20
N ILE A 36 6.23 -3.36 1.20
CA ILE A 36 7.45 -2.84 0.55
C ILE A 36 8.68 -3.45 1.22
N ALA A 37 8.74 -3.49 2.56
CA ALA A 37 9.85 -4.07 3.30
C ALA A 37 10.01 -5.56 3.00
N VAL A 38 8.92 -6.33 3.09
CA VAL A 38 8.91 -7.77 2.77
C VAL A 38 9.40 -8.03 1.34
N MET A 39 8.87 -7.31 0.35
CA MET A 39 9.28 -7.49 -1.05
C MET A 39 10.73 -7.01 -1.30
N SER A 40 11.19 -5.97 -0.60
CA SER A 40 12.57 -5.47 -0.71
C SER A 40 13.57 -6.47 -0.12
N LEU A 41 13.26 -7.05 1.05
CA LEU A 41 14.07 -8.10 1.68
C LEU A 41 14.10 -9.37 0.82
N ALA A 42 13.01 -9.66 0.12
CA ALA A 42 12.91 -10.71 -0.88
C ALA A 42 13.69 -10.39 -2.18
N GLY A 43 14.23 -9.18 -2.34
CA GLY A 43 15.04 -8.81 -3.50
C GLY A 43 14.24 -8.50 -4.76
N LEU A 44 12.94 -8.20 -4.65
CA LEU A 44 12.13 -7.77 -5.79
C LEU A 44 12.57 -6.39 -6.28
N THR A 45 12.45 -6.16 -7.58
CA THR A 45 12.83 -4.87 -8.17
C THR A 45 11.80 -3.78 -7.84
N PRO A 46 12.20 -2.49 -7.77
CA PRO A 46 11.27 -1.38 -7.58
C PRO A 46 10.14 -1.31 -8.62
N ALA A 47 10.40 -1.80 -9.85
CA ALA A 47 9.41 -1.87 -10.92
C ALA A 47 8.25 -2.83 -10.59
N THR A 48 8.50 -3.87 -9.80
CA THR A 48 7.48 -4.81 -9.30
C THR A 48 6.88 -4.36 -7.98
N ILE A 49 7.73 -3.86 -7.06
CA ILE A 49 7.30 -3.47 -5.71
C ILE A 49 6.26 -2.36 -5.75
N LYS A 50 6.50 -1.29 -6.51
CA LYS A 50 5.62 -0.11 -6.55
C LYS A 50 4.17 -0.44 -6.94
N PRO A 51 3.89 -1.10 -8.08
CA PRO A 51 2.52 -1.40 -8.46
C PRO A 51 1.85 -2.39 -7.50
N VAL A 52 2.56 -3.44 -7.05
CA VAL A 52 2.00 -4.41 -6.09
C VAL A 52 1.64 -3.73 -4.77
N ALA A 53 2.53 -2.90 -4.24
CA ALA A 53 2.30 -2.13 -3.03
C ALA A 53 1.07 -1.23 -3.16
N LEU A 54 0.95 -0.51 -4.26
CA LEU A 54 -0.20 0.37 -4.52
C LEU A 54 -1.52 -0.42 -4.59
N THR A 55 -1.54 -1.54 -5.32
CA THR A 55 -2.73 -2.40 -5.44
C THR A 55 -3.18 -2.92 -4.08
N LEU A 56 -2.24 -3.45 -3.29
CA LEU A 56 -2.53 -3.92 -1.93
C LEU A 56 -3.09 -2.79 -1.06
N ASN A 57 -2.51 -1.60 -1.15
CA ASN A 57 -2.97 -0.46 -0.35
C ASN A 57 -4.39 -0.03 -0.71
N ILE A 58 -4.75 -0.05 -1.99
CA ILE A 58 -6.13 0.21 -2.43
C ILE A 58 -7.08 -0.83 -1.84
N VAL A 59 -6.73 -2.12 -1.88
CA VAL A 59 -7.56 -3.20 -1.31
C VAL A 59 -7.75 -3.01 0.21
N VAL A 60 -6.65 -2.79 0.94
CA VAL A 60 -6.68 -2.55 2.40
C VAL A 60 -7.52 -1.32 2.74
N ALA A 61 -7.33 -0.21 2.03
CA ALA A 61 -8.09 1.03 2.24
C ALA A 61 -9.58 0.83 1.96
N LEU A 62 -9.94 0.08 0.91
CA LEU A 62 -11.33 -0.25 0.58
C LEU A 62 -11.97 -1.09 1.68
N ILE A 63 -11.28 -2.12 2.20
CA ILE A 63 -11.78 -2.92 3.31
C ILE A 63 -12.07 -2.03 4.53
N GLY A 64 -11.09 -1.19 4.93
CA GLY A 64 -11.26 -0.26 6.05
C GLY A 64 -12.43 0.71 5.83
N THR A 65 -12.55 1.27 4.62
CA THR A 65 -13.63 2.19 4.25
C THR A 65 -15.00 1.49 4.30
N CYS A 66 -15.12 0.28 3.76
CA CYS A 66 -16.34 -0.50 3.80
C CYS A 66 -16.76 -0.82 5.24
N GLN A 67 -15.81 -1.18 6.11
CA GLN A 67 -16.08 -1.42 7.53
C GLN A 67 -16.61 -0.15 8.22
N PHE A 68 -15.98 1.00 7.97
CA PHE A 68 -16.40 2.29 8.53
C PHE A 68 -17.78 2.75 8.04
N TRP A 69 -18.06 2.50 6.76
CA TRP A 69 -19.37 2.79 6.16
C TRP A 69 -20.46 1.91 6.77
N ARG A 70 -20.21 0.61 6.91
CA ARG A 70 -21.16 -0.34 7.55
C ARG A 70 -21.41 -0.01 9.02
N ALA A 71 -20.42 0.53 9.73
CA ALA A 71 -20.56 0.98 11.11
C ALA A 71 -21.32 2.31 11.26
N GLY A 72 -21.70 2.98 10.16
CA GLY A 72 -22.44 4.24 10.20
C GLY A 72 -21.61 5.47 10.55
N HIS A 73 -20.29 5.33 10.68
CA HIS A 73 -19.36 6.42 11.03
C HIS A 73 -18.85 7.21 9.81
N PHE A 74 -19.34 6.89 8.60
CA PHE A 74 -18.86 7.51 7.37
C PHE A 74 -19.66 8.76 6.99
N SER A 75 -19.00 9.92 7.00
CA SER A 75 -19.59 11.19 6.57
C SER A 75 -19.37 11.43 5.07
N TRP A 76 -20.38 11.14 4.26
CA TRP A 76 -20.35 11.37 2.81
C TRP A 76 -20.11 12.84 2.43
N ARG A 77 -20.61 13.78 3.25
CA ARG A 77 -20.43 15.22 3.01
C ARG A 77 -18.97 15.65 3.14
N LEU A 78 -18.21 15.02 4.03
CA LEU A 78 -16.78 15.28 4.20
C LEU A 78 -15.94 14.51 3.17
N PHE A 79 -16.36 13.30 2.81
CA PHE A 79 -15.61 12.46 1.87
C PHE A 79 -15.43 13.07 0.48
N TRP A 80 -16.51 13.52 -0.16
CA TRP A 80 -16.49 13.99 -1.55
C TRP A 80 -15.48 15.12 -1.84
N PRO A 81 -15.38 16.21 -1.05
CA PRO A 81 -14.40 17.25 -1.33
C PRO A 81 -12.96 16.71 -1.26
N PHE A 82 -12.65 15.85 -0.29
CA PHE A 82 -11.32 15.23 -0.21
C PHE A 82 -11.07 14.22 -1.34
N ALA A 83 -12.05 13.39 -1.68
CA ALA A 83 -11.92 12.40 -2.75
C ALA A 83 -11.63 13.07 -4.10
N ILE A 84 -12.42 14.08 -4.47
CA ILE A 84 -12.27 14.79 -5.75
C ILE A 84 -10.95 15.54 -5.81
N LEU A 85 -10.53 16.22 -4.73
CA LEU A 85 -9.27 16.96 -4.70
C LEU A 85 -8.04 16.05 -4.59
N SER A 86 -8.16 14.89 -3.94
CA SER A 86 -7.04 13.98 -3.72
C SER A 86 -6.50 13.40 -5.02
N ILE A 87 -7.35 13.08 -6.00
CA ILE A 87 -6.92 12.49 -7.28
C ILE A 87 -5.97 13.43 -8.05
N PRO A 88 -6.33 14.69 -8.38
CA PRO A 88 -5.45 15.59 -9.09
C PRO A 88 -4.22 15.97 -8.25
N LEU A 89 -4.37 16.17 -6.93
CA LEU A 89 -3.23 16.51 -6.08
C LEU A 89 -2.24 15.35 -5.94
N ALA A 90 -2.71 14.11 -5.86
CA ALA A 90 -1.86 12.91 -5.87
C ALA A 90 -1.14 12.75 -7.21
N PHE A 91 -1.80 13.06 -8.33
CA PHE A 91 -1.16 13.09 -9.64
C PHE A 91 -0.05 14.14 -9.72
N VAL A 92 -0.34 15.38 -9.31
CA VAL A 92 0.66 16.46 -9.26
C VAL A 92 1.83 16.07 -8.36
N GLY A 93 1.56 15.57 -7.14
CA GLY A 93 2.60 15.12 -6.21
C GLY A 93 3.44 13.96 -6.75
N GLY A 94 2.83 13.00 -7.45
CA GLY A 94 3.53 11.88 -8.09
C GLY A 94 4.35 12.28 -9.32
N TYR A 95 4.01 13.39 -9.99
CA TYR A 95 4.76 13.91 -11.13
C TYR A 95 6.01 14.70 -10.70
N VAL A 96 5.99 15.30 -9.52
CA VAL A 96 7.13 16.06 -8.98
C VAL A 96 8.31 15.12 -8.69
N ASN A 97 9.37 15.25 -9.47
CA ASN A 97 10.63 14.56 -9.22
C ASN A 97 11.52 15.44 -8.32
N LEU A 98 11.49 15.17 -7.01
CA LEU A 98 12.35 15.85 -6.04
C LEU A 98 13.75 15.20 -5.98
N PRO A 99 14.82 16.00 -5.87
CA PRO A 99 16.13 15.49 -5.50
C PRO A 99 16.05 14.72 -4.18
N THR A 100 16.72 13.57 -4.10
CA THR A 100 16.65 12.63 -2.96
C THR A 100 16.97 13.26 -1.61
N HIS A 101 17.86 14.26 -1.58
CA HIS A 101 18.19 15.02 -0.37
C HIS A 101 16.98 15.83 0.15
N VAL A 102 16.28 16.52 -0.75
CA VAL A 102 15.09 17.33 -0.41
C VAL A 102 13.93 16.42 -0.01
N PHE A 103 13.75 15.31 -0.72
CA PHE A 103 12.71 14.33 -0.40
C PHE A 103 12.85 13.77 1.03
N LYS A 104 14.06 13.36 1.43
CA LYS A 104 14.32 12.89 2.80
C LYS A 104 14.03 13.98 3.83
N LEU A 105 14.42 15.22 3.56
CA LEU A 105 14.22 16.32 4.50
C LEU A 105 12.75 16.69 4.72
N LEU A 106 11.91 16.52 3.69
CA LEU A 106 10.46 16.79 3.77
C LEU A 106 9.67 15.67 4.46
N VAL A 107 10.07 14.42 4.26
CA VAL A 107 9.34 13.24 4.75
C VAL A 107 9.89 12.73 6.09
N GLY A 108 11.16 13.03 6.41
CA GLY A 108 11.91 12.50 7.55
C GLY A 108 12.90 11.42 7.11
#